data_AF-A0A4V0KLZ1-F1
#
_entry.id   AF-A0A4V0KLZ1-F1
#
_cell.length_a   1.000
_cell.length_b   1.000
_cell.length_c   1.000
_cell.angle_alpha   90.00
_cell.angle_beta   90.00
_cell.angle_gamma   90.00
#
_symmetry.space_group_name_H-M   'P 1'
#
loop_
_entity.id
_entity.type
_entity.pdbx_description
1 polymer ?
#
loop_
_entity_poly.entity_id
_entity_poly.type
_entity_poly.pdbx_seq_one_letter_code
_entity_poly.pdbx_strand_id
1 'polypeptide(L)'
;MDYDLCNRFSIVFEHYPDELNSSEEYDIHHIAGIRDYCPKGDSTYNECITELDKINAACLWLFNKNIAYRFDELSNEQFKAFIIYIMIWLNHKLNLNKDDKTNLNNLYTNYIENDENYINCKDNGKDCSSTLKENTGYNNFKDAIFKNMDLLNINFEDISKFYEAFKLLCKIPTESKEDKLDCKEYLGYANNIVGKFNELNRNSSISGDSSYSKVWSTLSTDYENFKKDYTGINCGDIPSFPSIKITQNHLQSSDVTSSSLSIVKKLILALSIFSAITIFLGIFYKFSLFVLRKRAQKQHLREKLKK
;
A
#
# COMPACT_ATOMS: atom_id res chain seq x y z
N MET A 1 6.69 -17.40 1.86
CA MET A 1 6.34 -16.36 0.88
C MET A 1 5.68 -17.02 -0.31
N ASP A 2 4.65 -16.41 -0.88
CA ASP A 2 3.92 -16.97 -2.02
C ASP A 2 4.60 -16.64 -3.36
N TYR A 3 4.68 -17.63 -4.27
CA TYR A 3 5.33 -17.46 -5.57
C TYR A 3 4.59 -16.47 -6.48
N ASP A 4 3.25 -16.57 -6.59
CA ASP A 4 2.49 -15.75 -7.54
C ASP A 4 2.47 -14.28 -7.10
N LEU A 5 2.40 -14.03 -5.78
CA LEU A 5 2.62 -12.73 -5.18
C LEU A 5 3.96 -12.15 -5.64
N CYS A 6 5.04 -12.90 -5.44
CA CYS A 6 6.38 -12.44 -5.77
C CYS A 6 6.58 -12.24 -7.27
N ASN A 7 6.04 -13.11 -8.11
CA ASN A 7 6.08 -12.94 -9.56
C ASN A 7 5.43 -11.62 -9.99
N ARG A 8 4.28 -11.28 -9.40
CA ARG A 8 3.59 -10.01 -9.68
C ARG A 8 4.35 -8.79 -9.16
N PHE A 9 5.01 -8.90 -8.01
CA PHE A 9 5.92 -7.86 -7.54
C PHE A 9 7.17 -7.74 -8.41
N SER A 10 7.73 -8.84 -8.91
CA SER A 10 8.86 -8.80 -9.85
C SER A 10 8.50 -8.02 -11.11
N ILE A 11 7.31 -8.23 -11.68
CA ILE A 11 6.79 -7.43 -12.81
C ILE A 11 6.73 -5.94 -12.47
N VAL A 12 6.26 -5.59 -11.27
CA VAL A 12 6.23 -4.19 -10.80
C VAL A 12 7.65 -3.64 -10.60
N PHE A 13 8.59 -4.41 -10.07
CA PHE A 13 9.97 -3.99 -9.87
C PHE A 13 10.71 -3.79 -11.20
N GLU A 14 10.40 -4.59 -12.20
CA GLU A 14 10.98 -4.53 -13.54
C GLU A 14 10.49 -3.29 -14.31
N HIS A 15 9.17 -3.08 -14.37
CA HIS A 15 8.59 -2.01 -15.18
C HIS A 15 8.34 -0.70 -14.41
N TYR A 16 8.46 -0.72 -13.09
CA TYR A 16 8.36 0.47 -12.23
C TYR A 16 9.42 0.43 -11.12
N PRO A 17 10.72 0.48 -11.48
CA PRO A 17 11.83 0.34 -10.54
C PRO A 17 11.91 1.50 -9.53
N ASP A 18 12.74 1.30 -8.50
CA ASP A 18 12.95 2.31 -7.45
C ASP A 18 13.96 3.39 -7.90
N GLU A 19 14.83 3.08 -8.86
CA GLU A 19 15.80 4.03 -9.38
C GLU A 19 15.18 4.91 -10.47
N LEU A 20 15.46 6.21 -10.41
CA LEU A 20 15.04 7.22 -11.41
C LEU A 20 15.86 7.12 -12.72
N ASN A 21 16.19 5.92 -13.19
CA ASN A 21 16.88 5.76 -14.47
C ASN A 21 15.84 5.87 -15.59
N SER A 22 15.86 7.01 -16.29
CA SER A 22 14.91 7.41 -17.33
C SER A 22 15.13 6.67 -18.66
N SER A 23 15.27 5.34 -18.65
CA SER A 23 15.27 4.56 -19.89
C SER A 23 13.83 4.30 -20.36
N GLU A 24 13.61 4.27 -21.67
CA GLU A 24 12.31 3.87 -22.27
C GLU A 24 11.95 2.39 -21.93
N GLU A 25 12.88 1.62 -21.40
CA GLU A 25 12.71 0.22 -21.00
C GLU A 25 11.84 0.09 -19.72
N TYR A 26 11.92 1.09 -18.82
CA TYR A 26 11.22 1.09 -17.54
C TYR A 26 9.92 1.90 -17.60
N ASP A 27 8.99 1.44 -18.43
CA ASP A 27 7.64 2.00 -18.52
C ASP A 27 6.62 1.10 -17.80
N ILE A 28 5.95 1.65 -16.80
CA ILE A 28 4.87 0.99 -16.06
C ILE A 28 3.77 0.49 -16.99
N HIS A 29 3.55 1.14 -18.14
CA HIS A 29 2.53 0.73 -19.10
C HIS A 29 2.83 -0.59 -19.82
N HIS A 30 4.03 -1.14 -19.67
CA HIS A 30 4.37 -2.51 -20.10
C HIS A 30 3.76 -3.58 -19.20
N ILE A 31 3.31 -3.23 -17.99
CA ILE A 31 2.57 -4.15 -17.11
C ILE A 31 1.21 -4.47 -17.74
N ALA A 32 0.96 -5.74 -18.01
CA ALA A 32 -0.28 -6.19 -18.65
C ALA A 32 -1.53 -5.78 -17.83
N GLY A 33 -2.44 -5.05 -18.48
CA GLY A 33 -3.69 -4.58 -17.89
C GLY A 33 -3.56 -3.40 -16.91
N ILE A 34 -2.38 -2.82 -16.75
CA ILE A 34 -2.18 -1.70 -15.80
C ILE A 34 -2.97 -0.45 -16.18
N ARG A 35 -3.16 -0.21 -17.48
CA ARG A 35 -3.91 0.95 -18.01
C ARG A 35 -5.35 0.97 -17.54
N ASP A 36 -5.95 -0.18 -17.25
CA ASP A 36 -7.32 -0.27 -16.73
C ASP A 36 -7.45 0.39 -15.35
N TYR A 37 -6.33 0.55 -14.63
CA TYR A 37 -6.25 1.19 -13.32
C TYR A 37 -5.65 2.60 -13.36
N CYS A 38 -5.31 3.10 -14.56
CA CYS A 38 -4.86 4.49 -14.73
C CYS A 38 -6.08 5.44 -14.81
N PRO A 39 -5.89 6.73 -14.45
CA PRO A 39 -6.94 7.72 -14.60
C PRO A 39 -7.39 7.89 -16.05
N LYS A 40 -8.66 8.26 -16.24
CA LYS A 40 -9.17 8.67 -17.56
C LYS A 40 -8.57 10.02 -17.93
N GLY A 41 -7.72 10.04 -18.94
CA GLY A 41 -7.22 11.27 -19.56
C GLY A 41 -8.17 11.82 -20.64
N ASP A 42 -7.72 12.86 -21.33
CA ASP A 42 -8.39 13.41 -22.53
C ASP A 42 -8.21 12.52 -23.79
N SER A 43 -7.33 11.52 -23.69
CA SER A 43 -7.03 10.51 -24.71
C SER A 43 -8.12 9.45 -24.84
N THR A 44 -8.08 8.69 -25.94
CA THR A 44 -8.95 7.52 -26.17
C THR A 44 -8.69 6.35 -25.22
N TYR A 45 -7.57 6.37 -24.49
CA TYR A 45 -7.15 5.31 -23.56
C TYR A 45 -6.73 5.92 -22.22
N ASN A 46 -6.93 5.17 -21.13
CA ASN A 46 -6.44 5.53 -19.80
C ASN A 46 -4.91 5.51 -19.78
N GLU A 47 -4.30 6.49 -19.10
CA GLU A 47 -2.84 6.66 -19.08
C GLU A 47 -2.36 7.14 -17.71
N CYS A 48 -1.27 6.55 -17.22
CA CYS A 48 -0.66 6.90 -15.95
C CYS A 48 0.44 7.93 -16.18
N ILE A 49 0.06 9.20 -16.17
CA ILE A 49 0.94 10.31 -16.56
C ILE A 49 1.79 10.75 -15.37
N THR A 50 1.16 10.98 -14.22
CA THR A 50 1.85 11.46 -13.02
C THR A 50 2.39 10.31 -12.18
N GLU A 51 3.43 10.55 -11.38
CA GLU A 51 3.93 9.56 -10.41
C GLU A 51 2.83 9.07 -9.45
N LEU A 52 1.89 9.94 -9.07
CA LEU A 52 0.75 9.55 -8.25
C LEU A 52 -0.19 8.60 -9.00
N ASP A 53 -0.39 8.79 -10.31
CA ASP A 53 -1.19 7.91 -11.16
C ASP A 53 -0.55 6.52 -11.24
N LYS A 54 0.78 6.47 -11.42
CA LYS A 54 1.55 5.23 -11.48
C LYS A 54 1.48 4.46 -10.17
N ILE A 55 1.69 5.13 -9.04
CA ILE A 55 1.55 4.52 -7.71
C ILE A 55 0.13 4.00 -7.50
N ASN A 56 -0.89 4.79 -7.86
CA ASN A 56 -2.28 4.38 -7.77
C ASN A 56 -2.57 3.12 -8.59
N ALA A 57 -2.21 3.12 -9.87
CA ALA A 57 -2.49 2.02 -10.77
C ALA A 57 -1.76 0.73 -10.35
N ALA A 58 -0.48 0.82 -9.99
CA ALA A 58 0.27 -0.33 -9.48
C ALA A 58 -0.32 -0.85 -8.16
N CYS A 59 -0.75 0.03 -7.25
CA CYS A 59 -1.42 -0.36 -6.01
C CYS A 59 -2.71 -1.15 -6.30
N LEU A 60 -3.62 -0.59 -7.11
CA LEU A 60 -4.85 -1.26 -7.52
C LEU A 60 -4.60 -2.58 -8.24
N TRP A 61 -3.64 -2.60 -9.15
CA TRP A 61 -3.26 -3.81 -9.89
C TRP A 61 -2.76 -4.89 -8.95
N LEU A 62 -1.90 -4.56 -7.98
CA LEU A 62 -1.42 -5.49 -6.97
C LEU A 62 -2.56 -6.04 -6.10
N PHE A 63 -3.49 -5.19 -5.65
CA PHE A 63 -4.68 -5.63 -4.91
C PHE A 63 -5.56 -6.58 -5.74
N ASN A 64 -5.88 -6.20 -6.98
CA ASN A 64 -6.75 -7.02 -7.83
C ASN A 64 -6.09 -8.36 -8.19
N LYS A 65 -4.84 -8.34 -8.67
CA LYS A 65 -4.15 -9.57 -9.03
C LYS A 65 -3.96 -10.46 -7.81
N ASN A 66 -3.42 -9.95 -6.69
CA ASN A 66 -3.04 -10.76 -5.54
C ASN A 66 -4.18 -11.14 -4.60
N ILE A 67 -5.30 -10.42 -4.64
CA ILE A 67 -6.41 -10.67 -3.73
C ILE A 67 -7.66 -11.04 -4.52
N ALA A 68 -8.15 -10.15 -5.39
CA ALA A 68 -9.43 -10.37 -6.06
C ALA A 68 -9.46 -11.64 -6.93
N TYR A 69 -8.41 -11.86 -7.74
CA TYR A 69 -8.36 -12.98 -8.66
C TYR A 69 -7.85 -14.29 -8.04
N ARG A 70 -7.65 -14.32 -6.72
CA ARG A 70 -7.10 -15.49 -6.01
C ARG A 70 -7.93 -15.89 -4.79
N PHE A 71 -9.23 -15.56 -4.78
CA PHE A 71 -10.05 -15.81 -3.59
C PHE A 71 -10.13 -17.27 -3.18
N ASP A 72 -10.23 -18.15 -4.16
CA ASP A 72 -10.39 -19.60 -3.94
C ASP A 72 -9.07 -20.30 -3.60
N GLU A 73 -7.94 -19.60 -3.71
CA GLU A 73 -6.60 -20.17 -3.57
C GLU A 73 -5.92 -19.79 -2.25
N LEU A 74 -6.39 -18.75 -1.58
CA LEU A 74 -5.69 -18.13 -0.46
C LEU A 74 -6.38 -18.38 0.87
N SER A 75 -5.57 -18.64 1.90
CA SER A 75 -6.03 -18.66 3.28
C SER A 75 -6.23 -17.25 3.84
N ASN A 76 -7.01 -17.14 4.90
CA ASN A 76 -7.22 -15.88 5.63
C ASN A 76 -5.92 -15.24 6.12
N GLU A 77 -4.92 -16.06 6.46
CA GLU A 77 -3.60 -15.60 6.88
C GLU A 77 -2.79 -15.06 5.69
N GLN A 78 -2.84 -15.74 4.54
CA GLN A 78 -2.19 -15.28 3.31
C GLN A 78 -2.74 -13.94 2.83
N PHE A 79 -4.07 -13.74 2.87
CA PHE A 79 -4.64 -12.42 2.51
C PHE A 79 -4.08 -11.29 3.38
N LYS A 80 -4.00 -11.51 4.70
CA LYS A 80 -3.46 -10.50 5.61
C LYS A 80 -2.00 -10.21 5.33
N ALA A 81 -1.19 -11.25 5.09
CA ALA A 81 0.21 -11.11 4.70
C ALA A 81 0.35 -10.33 3.39
N PHE A 82 -0.46 -10.63 2.37
CA PHE A 82 -0.41 -9.98 1.06
C PHE A 82 -0.74 -8.48 1.16
N ILE A 83 -1.74 -8.13 1.98
CA ILE A 83 -2.05 -6.73 2.27
C ILE A 83 -0.84 -6.05 2.92
N ILE A 84 -0.19 -6.69 3.90
CA ILE A 84 1.02 -6.15 4.52
C ILE A 84 2.12 -5.91 3.48
N TYR A 85 2.36 -6.84 2.55
CA TYR A 85 3.35 -6.66 1.48
C TYR A 85 3.03 -5.50 0.54
N ILE A 86 1.77 -5.36 0.14
CA ILE A 86 1.32 -4.22 -0.67
C ILE A 86 1.52 -2.91 0.10
N MET A 87 1.23 -2.89 1.40
CA MET A 87 1.42 -1.71 2.25
C MET A 87 2.90 -1.36 2.48
N ILE A 88 3.80 -2.36 2.56
CA ILE A 88 5.26 -2.15 2.61
C ILE A 88 5.73 -1.46 1.33
N TRP A 89 5.36 -2.00 0.17
CA TRP A 89 5.69 -1.40 -1.13
C TRP A 89 5.12 0.01 -1.26
N LEU A 90 3.86 0.21 -0.87
CA LEU A 90 3.19 1.51 -0.96
C LEU A 90 3.87 2.56 -0.09
N ASN A 91 4.19 2.23 1.17
CA ASN A 91 4.90 3.12 2.08
C ASN A 91 6.28 3.49 1.50
N HIS A 92 7.04 2.50 1.04
CA HIS A 92 8.35 2.74 0.45
C HIS A 92 8.25 3.66 -0.77
N LYS A 93 7.37 3.37 -1.75
CA LYS A 93 7.20 4.19 -2.96
C LYS A 93 6.75 5.62 -2.65
N LEU A 94 5.80 5.81 -1.73
CA LEU A 94 5.34 7.15 -1.34
C LEU A 94 6.44 7.97 -0.66
N ASN A 95 7.36 7.34 0.07
CA ASN A 95 8.46 8.05 0.74
C ASN A 95 9.72 8.20 -0.13
N LEU A 96 9.83 7.41 -1.20
CA LEU A 96 10.89 7.53 -2.20
C LEU A 96 10.71 8.81 -3.02
N ASN A 97 9.48 9.12 -3.42
CA ASN A 97 9.12 10.30 -4.20
C ASN A 97 8.69 11.47 -3.27
N LYS A 98 9.66 12.16 -2.67
CA LYS A 98 9.40 13.34 -1.81
C LYS A 98 9.05 14.59 -2.62
N ASP A 99 7.91 14.56 -3.28
CA ASP A 99 7.25 15.72 -3.89
C ASP A 99 5.93 16.00 -3.14
N ASP A 100 5.59 17.27 -2.97
CA ASP A 100 4.36 17.71 -2.30
C ASP A 100 3.10 17.12 -2.96
N LYS A 101 3.15 16.71 -4.23
CA LYS A 101 2.03 16.08 -4.94
C LYS A 101 1.98 14.56 -4.72
N THR A 102 3.11 13.91 -4.54
CA THR A 102 3.22 12.44 -4.44
C THR A 102 3.22 11.98 -2.98
N ASN A 103 2.07 12.15 -2.31
CA ASN A 103 1.92 11.79 -0.90
C ASN A 103 0.63 11.01 -0.62
N LEU A 104 0.57 10.40 0.56
CA LEU A 104 -0.56 9.57 1.00
C LEU A 104 -1.90 10.33 1.02
N ASN A 105 -1.90 11.59 1.45
CA ASN A 105 -3.14 12.37 1.51
C ASN A 105 -3.70 12.56 0.10
N ASN A 106 -2.87 12.96 -0.86
CA ASN A 106 -3.26 13.15 -2.24
C ASN A 106 -3.67 11.83 -2.91
N LEU A 107 -2.95 10.73 -2.66
CA LEU A 107 -3.34 9.40 -3.13
C LEU A 107 -4.74 9.04 -2.63
N TYR A 108 -4.99 9.28 -1.34
CA TYR A 108 -6.26 8.91 -0.73
C TYR A 108 -7.41 9.77 -1.26
N THR A 109 -7.25 11.10 -1.26
CA THR A 109 -8.33 12.02 -1.68
C THR A 109 -8.61 11.94 -3.17
N ASN A 110 -7.58 11.81 -4.00
CA ASN A 110 -7.74 11.87 -5.46
C ASN A 110 -8.17 10.52 -6.04
N TYR A 111 -7.77 9.42 -5.41
CA TYR A 111 -8.01 8.08 -5.93
C TYR A 111 -8.79 7.20 -4.95
N ILE A 112 -8.23 6.85 -3.80
CA ILE A 112 -8.79 5.78 -2.94
C ILE A 112 -10.19 6.11 -2.42
N GLU A 113 -10.48 7.38 -2.11
CA GLU A 113 -11.72 7.76 -1.44
C GLU A 113 -12.97 7.47 -2.28
N ASN A 114 -12.91 7.74 -3.60
CA ASN A 114 -14.09 7.77 -4.46
C ASN A 114 -13.99 6.84 -5.68
N ASP A 115 -12.85 6.22 -5.93
CA ASP A 115 -12.68 5.32 -7.06
C ASP A 115 -13.42 3.99 -6.83
N GLU A 116 -14.29 3.64 -7.78
CA GLU A 116 -15.09 2.41 -7.74
C GLU A 116 -14.23 1.14 -7.66
N ASN A 117 -12.99 1.15 -8.18
CA ASN A 117 -12.07 0.02 -8.12
C ASN A 117 -11.52 -0.23 -6.70
N TYR A 118 -11.54 0.79 -5.83
CA TYR A 118 -11.20 0.63 -4.41
C TYR A 118 -12.42 0.32 -3.54
N ILE A 119 -13.60 0.82 -3.94
CA ILE A 119 -14.85 0.67 -3.19
C ILE A 119 -15.54 -0.67 -3.49
N ASN A 120 -15.38 -1.18 -4.71
CA ASN A 120 -15.98 -2.43 -5.16
C ASN A 120 -14.88 -3.44 -5.50
N CYS A 121 -15.04 -4.66 -5.02
CA CYS A 121 -14.22 -5.77 -5.45
C CYS A 121 -14.83 -6.38 -6.72
N LYS A 122 -14.03 -6.56 -7.78
CA LYS A 122 -14.47 -7.28 -8.99
C LYS A 122 -13.52 -8.42 -9.36
N ASP A 123 -14.03 -9.64 -9.43
CA ASP A 123 -13.36 -10.80 -10.00
C ASP A 123 -14.01 -11.19 -11.33
N ASN A 124 -13.31 -11.01 -12.44
CA ASN A 124 -13.82 -11.29 -13.80
C ASN A 124 -15.22 -10.68 -14.07
N GLY A 125 -15.46 -9.46 -13.55
CA GLY A 125 -16.71 -8.74 -13.68
C GLY A 125 -17.81 -9.10 -12.67
N LYS A 126 -17.57 -10.04 -11.75
CA LYS A 126 -18.47 -10.40 -10.65
C LYS A 126 -18.05 -9.68 -9.36
N ASP A 127 -19.03 -9.28 -8.56
CA ASP A 127 -18.78 -8.70 -7.24
C ASP A 127 -18.15 -9.75 -6.31
N CYS A 128 -17.00 -9.41 -5.72
CA CYS A 128 -16.27 -10.24 -4.75
C CYS A 128 -16.22 -9.66 -3.33
N SER A 129 -17.03 -8.63 -3.06
CA SER A 129 -16.98 -7.89 -1.78
C SER A 129 -17.40 -8.76 -0.59
N SER A 130 -18.34 -9.69 -0.76
CA SER A 130 -18.74 -10.64 0.29
C SER A 130 -17.59 -11.59 0.65
N THR A 131 -16.95 -12.19 -0.34
CA THR A 131 -15.83 -13.13 -0.15
C THR A 131 -14.63 -12.44 0.48
N LEU A 132 -14.30 -11.22 0.04
CA LEU A 132 -13.28 -10.40 0.69
C LEU A 132 -13.59 -10.21 2.18
N LYS A 133 -14.82 -9.82 2.49
CA LYS A 133 -15.24 -9.57 3.88
C LYS A 133 -15.18 -10.83 4.73
N GLU A 134 -15.61 -11.97 4.21
CA GLU A 134 -15.58 -13.26 4.92
C GLU A 134 -14.15 -13.71 5.20
N ASN A 135 -13.24 -13.61 4.22
CA ASN A 135 -11.87 -14.10 4.35
C ASN A 135 -10.95 -13.14 5.12
N THR A 136 -11.15 -11.82 4.98
CA THR A 136 -10.20 -10.82 5.50
C THR A 136 -10.79 -9.90 6.57
N GLY A 137 -12.12 -9.81 6.67
CA GLY A 137 -12.80 -8.81 7.50
C GLY A 137 -12.81 -7.39 6.92
N TYR A 138 -12.42 -7.23 5.64
CA TYR A 138 -12.43 -5.94 4.94
C TYR A 138 -13.60 -5.88 3.98
N ASN A 139 -14.33 -4.77 3.97
CA ASN A 139 -15.47 -4.63 3.06
C ASN A 139 -15.03 -4.43 1.60
N ASN A 140 -13.88 -3.79 1.39
CA ASN A 140 -13.28 -3.48 0.10
C ASN A 140 -11.81 -3.08 0.28
N PHE A 141 -11.10 -2.78 -0.83
CA PHE A 141 -9.69 -2.40 -0.78
C PHE A 141 -9.45 -1.05 -0.09
N LYS A 142 -10.37 -0.08 -0.23
CA LYS A 142 -10.35 1.17 0.55
C LYS A 142 -10.33 0.89 2.06
N ASP A 143 -11.22 0.02 2.54
CA ASP A 143 -11.31 -0.37 3.94
C ASP A 143 -10.04 -1.11 4.40
N ALA A 144 -9.48 -1.98 3.55
CA ALA A 144 -8.22 -2.66 3.83
C ALA A 144 -7.05 -1.69 4.01
N ILE A 145 -6.90 -0.70 3.11
CA ILE A 145 -5.86 0.33 3.21
C ILE A 145 -6.09 1.19 4.45
N PHE A 146 -7.32 1.66 4.67
CA PHE A 146 -7.65 2.53 5.80
C PHE A 146 -7.39 1.85 7.16
N LYS A 147 -7.75 0.56 7.30
CA LYS A 147 -7.52 -0.18 8.55
C LYS A 147 -6.05 -0.52 8.80
N ASN A 148 -5.23 -0.56 7.76
CA ASN A 148 -3.78 -0.83 7.84
C ASN A 148 -2.92 0.42 7.57
N MET A 149 -3.52 1.61 7.63
CA MET A 149 -2.83 2.88 7.34
C MET A 149 -1.72 3.20 8.35
N ASP A 150 -1.75 2.56 9.53
CA ASP A 150 -0.69 2.59 10.53
C ASP A 150 0.65 2.09 9.98
N LEU A 151 0.63 1.10 9.06
CA LEU A 151 1.82 0.59 8.38
C LEU A 151 2.54 1.66 7.53
N LEU A 152 1.81 2.68 7.05
CA LEU A 152 2.36 3.79 6.28
C LEU A 152 3.07 4.83 7.16
N ASN A 153 2.96 4.72 8.48
CA ASN A 153 3.66 5.61 9.43
C ASN A 153 5.05 5.10 9.83
N ILE A 154 5.42 3.87 9.45
CA ILE A 154 6.78 3.37 9.65
C ILE A 154 7.72 4.31 8.89
N ASN A 155 8.73 4.82 9.58
CA ASN A 155 9.64 5.82 9.01
C ASN A 155 10.36 5.25 7.77
N PHE A 156 10.78 6.14 6.88
CA PHE A 156 11.36 5.74 5.60
C PHE A 156 12.62 4.88 5.75
N GLU A 157 13.44 5.14 6.76
CA GLU A 157 14.67 4.39 7.00
C GLU A 157 14.38 2.92 7.35
N ASP A 158 13.37 2.67 8.19
CA ASP A 158 12.99 1.32 8.61
C ASP A 158 12.20 0.59 7.53
N ILE A 159 11.23 1.27 6.90
CA ILE A 159 10.43 0.63 5.84
C ILE A 159 11.29 0.29 4.62
N SER A 160 12.33 1.06 4.32
CA SER A 160 13.27 0.73 3.24
C SER A 160 14.03 -0.56 3.53
N LYS A 161 14.44 -0.81 4.78
CA LYS A 161 15.08 -2.08 5.16
C LYS A 161 14.09 -3.25 5.09
N PHE A 162 12.84 -3.06 5.53
CA PHE A 162 11.80 -4.07 5.37
C PHE A 162 11.51 -4.37 3.90
N TYR A 163 11.44 -3.34 3.06
CA TYR A 163 11.19 -3.45 1.63
C TYR A 163 12.35 -4.17 0.91
N GLU A 164 13.60 -3.86 1.24
CA GLU A 164 14.76 -4.59 0.70
C GLU A 164 14.74 -6.07 1.10
N ALA A 165 14.44 -6.36 2.36
CA ALA A 165 14.30 -7.74 2.82
C ALA A 165 13.13 -8.46 2.13
N PHE A 166 12.01 -7.77 1.91
CA PHE A 166 10.87 -8.26 1.14
C PHE A 166 11.27 -8.62 -0.30
N LYS A 167 11.98 -7.73 -1.01
CA LYS A 167 12.48 -8.01 -2.37
C LYS A 167 13.33 -9.28 -2.41
N LEU A 168 14.25 -9.44 -1.44
CA LEU A 168 15.08 -10.64 -1.33
C LEU A 168 14.28 -11.90 -1.03
N LEU A 169 13.28 -11.82 -0.14
CA LEU A 169 12.38 -12.94 0.12
C LEU A 169 11.58 -13.36 -1.13
N CYS A 170 11.29 -12.43 -2.03
CA CYS A 170 10.64 -12.74 -3.30
C CYS A 170 11.54 -13.37 -4.36
N LYS A 171 12.86 -13.17 -4.28
CA LYS A 171 13.82 -13.87 -5.14
C LYS A 171 13.87 -15.37 -4.88
N ILE A 172 13.69 -15.79 -3.63
CA ILE A 172 13.75 -17.20 -3.25
C ILE A 172 12.75 -18.05 -4.06
N PRO A 173 11.42 -17.88 -3.92
CA PRO A 173 10.47 -18.76 -4.62
C PRO A 173 10.52 -18.59 -6.14
N THR A 174 10.89 -17.40 -6.65
CA THR A 174 10.96 -17.14 -8.10
C THR A 174 12.15 -17.86 -8.74
N GLU A 175 13.35 -17.75 -8.16
CA GLU A 175 14.56 -18.41 -8.65
C GLU A 175 14.56 -19.92 -8.33
N SER A 176 13.91 -20.36 -7.25
CA SER A 176 13.71 -21.79 -6.97
C SER A 176 12.88 -22.49 -8.05
N LYS A 177 11.77 -21.89 -8.51
CA LYS A 177 10.93 -22.50 -9.56
C LYS A 177 11.60 -22.57 -10.93
N GLU A 178 12.62 -21.75 -11.15
CA GLU A 178 13.42 -21.76 -12.36
C GLU A 178 14.60 -22.73 -12.28
N ASP A 179 14.69 -23.54 -11.20
CA ASP A 179 15.82 -24.43 -10.87
C ASP A 179 17.16 -23.70 -10.81
N LYS A 180 17.14 -22.39 -10.52
CA LYS A 180 18.34 -21.54 -10.49
C LYS A 180 18.93 -21.40 -9.09
N LEU A 181 18.11 -21.51 -8.04
CA LEU A 181 18.55 -21.17 -6.69
C LEU A 181 19.35 -22.28 -6.00
N ASP A 182 20.67 -22.15 -6.00
CA ASP A 182 21.57 -23.05 -5.24
C ASP A 182 21.73 -22.63 -3.76
N CYS A 183 22.40 -23.46 -2.96
CA CYS A 183 22.63 -23.15 -1.55
C CYS A 183 23.45 -21.87 -1.33
N LYS A 184 24.41 -21.56 -2.22
CA LYS A 184 25.28 -20.38 -2.07
C LYS A 184 24.48 -19.10 -2.29
N GLU A 185 23.62 -19.07 -3.30
CA GLU A 185 22.73 -17.96 -3.59
C GLU A 185 21.68 -17.77 -2.50
N TYR A 186 21.02 -18.87 -2.09
CA TYR A 186 20.08 -18.86 -0.97
C TYR A 186 20.73 -18.29 0.30
N LEU A 187 21.94 -18.75 0.66
CA LEU A 187 22.67 -18.25 1.83
C LEU A 187 23.04 -16.77 1.67
N GLY A 188 23.35 -16.31 0.46
CA GLY A 188 23.54 -14.90 0.15
C GLY A 188 22.29 -14.08 0.49
N TYR A 189 21.12 -14.51 0.04
CA TYR A 189 19.85 -13.85 0.36
C TYR A 189 19.53 -13.92 1.85
N ALA A 190 19.67 -15.09 2.47
CA ALA A 190 19.38 -15.29 3.89
C ALA A 190 20.24 -14.39 4.79
N ASN A 191 21.54 -14.30 4.51
CA ASN A 191 22.45 -13.42 5.24
C ASN A 191 22.09 -11.94 5.07
N ASN A 192 21.72 -11.52 3.85
CA ASN A 192 21.31 -10.15 3.59
C ASN A 192 20.00 -9.81 4.29
N ILE A 193 18.99 -10.71 4.25
CA ILE A 193 17.72 -10.55 4.97
C ILE A 193 18.00 -10.40 6.47
N VAL A 194 18.69 -11.35 7.09
CA VAL A 194 19.02 -11.32 8.53
C VAL A 194 19.84 -10.06 8.87
N GLY A 195 20.76 -9.64 8.00
CA GLY A 195 21.51 -8.39 8.13
C GLY A 195 20.60 -7.16 8.26
N LYS A 196 19.59 -7.01 7.40
CA LYS A 196 18.61 -5.90 7.47
C LYS A 196 17.84 -5.90 8.78
N PHE A 197 17.42 -7.06 9.26
CA PHE A 197 16.73 -7.19 10.55
C PHE A 197 17.65 -6.90 11.76
N ASN A 198 18.94 -7.23 11.65
CA ASN A 198 19.93 -6.85 12.67
C ASN A 198 20.17 -5.34 12.73
N GLU A 199 20.22 -4.65 11.58
CA GLU A 199 20.31 -3.19 11.50
C GLU A 199 19.07 -2.52 12.12
N LEU A 200 17.89 -3.01 11.75
CA LEU A 200 16.61 -2.59 12.31
C LEU A 200 16.61 -2.64 13.86
N ASN A 201 17.16 -3.73 14.44
CA ASN A 201 17.32 -3.90 15.88
C ASN A 201 18.37 -3.00 16.56
N ARG A 202 19.28 -2.37 15.80
CA ARG A 202 20.30 -1.45 16.33
C ARG A 202 19.80 -0.01 16.38
N ASN A 203 19.01 0.39 15.39
CA ASN A 203 18.61 1.78 15.18
C ASN A 203 17.28 2.14 15.85
N SER A 204 16.50 1.16 16.30
CA SER A 204 15.19 1.39 16.89
C SER A 204 15.09 0.86 18.32
N SER A 205 14.79 1.75 19.28
CA SER A 205 14.05 1.33 20.47
C SER A 205 12.61 1.11 20.01
N ILE A 206 12.24 -0.13 19.67
CA ILE A 206 10.89 -0.46 19.19
C ILE A 206 9.93 -0.13 20.33
N SER A 207 9.31 1.03 20.21
CA SER A 207 8.32 1.59 21.13
C SER A 207 7.00 0.87 20.95
N GLY A 208 6.93 -0.44 21.23
CA GLY A 208 5.68 -1.21 21.22
C GLY A 208 4.77 -0.98 20.01
N ASP A 209 5.31 -0.59 18.85
CA ASP A 209 4.52 -0.21 17.69
C ASP A 209 3.98 -1.49 17.06
N SER A 210 2.67 -1.66 17.15
CA SER A 210 1.97 -2.81 16.60
C SER A 210 2.18 -2.93 15.09
N SER A 211 2.35 -1.80 14.39
CA SER A 211 2.51 -1.73 12.92
C SER A 211 3.84 -2.35 12.51
N TYR A 212 4.92 -1.87 13.12
CA TYR A 212 6.27 -2.38 12.93
C TYR A 212 6.36 -3.88 13.26
N SER A 213 5.77 -4.27 14.40
CA SER A 213 5.77 -5.67 14.85
C SER A 213 5.02 -6.60 13.88
N LYS A 214 3.92 -6.14 13.26
CA LYS A 214 3.18 -6.89 12.22
C LYS A 214 4.04 -7.11 10.96
N VAL A 215 4.74 -6.07 10.49
CA VAL A 215 5.63 -6.18 9.33
C VAL A 215 6.77 -7.15 9.63
N TRP A 216 7.39 -7.00 10.80
CA TRP A 216 8.45 -7.89 11.27
C TRP A 216 7.99 -9.34 11.33
N SER A 217 6.85 -9.61 11.98
CA SER A 217 6.35 -10.98 12.13
C SER A 217 6.03 -11.61 10.79
N THR A 218 5.42 -10.85 9.86
CA THR A 218 5.06 -11.36 8.52
C THR A 218 6.30 -11.80 7.74
N LEU A 219 7.31 -10.94 7.66
CA LEU A 219 8.57 -11.24 6.97
C LEU A 219 9.36 -12.37 7.66
N SER A 220 9.37 -12.39 8.99
CA SER A 220 10.03 -13.44 9.79
C SER A 220 9.40 -14.80 9.58
N THR A 221 8.07 -14.89 9.58
CA THR A 221 7.34 -16.14 9.33
C THR A 221 7.68 -16.68 7.95
N ASP A 222 7.70 -15.84 6.93
CA ASP A 222 8.04 -16.27 5.58
C ASP A 222 9.50 -16.70 5.44
N TYR A 223 10.42 -16.04 6.12
CA TYR A 223 11.82 -16.46 6.19
C TYR A 223 11.97 -17.84 6.85
N GLU A 224 11.36 -18.06 8.01
CA GLU A 224 11.46 -19.34 8.75
C GLU A 224 10.82 -20.50 7.97
N ASN A 225 9.75 -20.24 7.20
CA ASN A 225 9.19 -21.23 6.29
C ASN A 225 10.23 -21.66 5.24
N PHE A 226 10.93 -20.74 4.59
CA PHE A 226 11.97 -21.09 3.62
C PHE A 226 13.19 -21.76 4.23
N LYS A 227 13.60 -21.30 5.42
CA LYS A 227 14.70 -21.93 6.16
C LYS A 227 14.44 -23.41 6.40
N LYS A 228 13.19 -23.79 6.71
CA LYS A 228 12.81 -25.19 6.89
C LYS A 228 12.99 -26.00 5.61
N ASP A 229 12.57 -25.46 4.47
CA ASP A 229 12.68 -26.13 3.16
C ASP A 229 14.16 -26.35 2.77
N TYR A 230 15.01 -25.35 2.99
CA TYR A 230 16.44 -25.40 2.64
C TYR A 230 17.31 -26.16 3.65
N THR A 231 16.87 -26.28 4.91
CA THR A 231 17.49 -27.20 5.87
C THR A 231 17.34 -28.65 5.41
N GLY A 232 16.20 -29.00 4.77
CA GLY A 232 15.98 -30.32 4.19
C GLY A 232 16.90 -30.68 3.02
N ILE A 233 17.52 -29.68 2.39
CA ILE A 233 18.41 -29.82 1.22
C ILE A 233 19.90 -29.84 1.65
N ASN A 234 20.20 -29.80 2.96
CA ASN A 234 21.54 -29.72 3.54
C ASN A 234 22.34 -28.46 3.15
N CYS A 235 21.68 -27.32 2.96
CA CYS A 235 22.38 -26.04 2.92
C CYS A 235 22.87 -25.71 4.35
N GLY A 236 24.19 -25.64 4.55
CA GLY A 236 24.80 -25.40 5.87
C GLY A 236 24.48 -24.03 6.48
N ASP A 237 24.74 -23.87 7.79
CA ASP A 237 24.70 -22.64 8.60
C ASP A 237 23.74 -21.51 8.16
N ILE A 238 22.49 -21.85 7.87
CA ILE A 238 21.45 -20.86 7.56
C ILE A 238 21.29 -19.92 8.76
N PRO A 239 21.44 -18.59 8.58
CA PRO A 239 21.43 -17.67 9.70
C PRO A 239 20.09 -17.71 10.43
N SER A 240 20.13 -17.69 11.76
CA SER A 240 18.90 -17.58 12.55
C SER A 240 18.32 -16.18 12.44
N PHE A 241 17.01 -16.09 12.31
CA PHE A 241 16.34 -14.81 12.32
C PHE A 241 16.47 -14.15 13.70
N PRO A 242 16.80 -12.85 13.78
CA PRO A 242 16.97 -12.21 15.07
C PRO A 242 15.61 -12.04 15.75
N SER A 243 15.57 -12.17 17.08
CA SER A 243 14.39 -11.79 17.85
C SER A 243 14.18 -10.27 17.78
N ILE A 244 12.92 -9.85 17.72
CA ILE A 244 12.56 -8.43 17.77
C ILE A 244 12.94 -7.84 19.15
N LYS A 245 13.70 -6.75 19.17
CA LYS A 245 14.07 -6.07 20.43
C LYS A 245 13.06 -5.00 20.79
N ILE A 246 12.12 -5.33 21.67
CA ILE A 246 11.15 -4.36 22.21
C ILE A 246 11.75 -3.67 23.43
N THR A 247 11.84 -2.34 23.42
CA THR A 247 12.22 -1.58 24.62
C THR A 247 10.98 -1.41 25.49
N GLN A 248 10.94 -2.09 26.63
CA GLN A 248 9.90 -1.88 27.64
C GLN A 248 10.12 -0.52 28.32
N ASN A 249 9.67 0.57 27.70
CA ASN A 249 9.47 1.81 28.44
C ASN A 249 8.22 1.63 29.31
N HIS A 250 8.47 1.21 30.56
CA HIS A 250 7.58 1.18 31.71
C HIS A 250 6.16 0.62 31.46
N LEU A 251 6.02 -0.65 31.81
CA LEU A 251 4.77 -1.36 32.06
C LEU A 251 3.89 -0.61 33.09
N GLN A 252 3.07 0.34 32.64
CA GLN A 252 1.85 0.79 33.30
C GLN A 252 0.96 1.55 32.29
N SER A 253 -0.22 0.98 32.01
CA SER A 253 -1.30 1.50 31.14
C SER A 253 -1.14 1.28 29.62
N SER A 254 -1.30 0.03 29.17
CA SER A 254 -1.16 -0.37 27.76
C SER A 254 -2.45 -0.52 26.96
N ASP A 255 -3.64 -0.17 27.49
CA ASP A 255 -4.89 -0.25 26.71
C ASP A 255 -5.44 1.11 26.25
N VAL A 256 -5.01 2.22 26.85
CA VAL A 256 -5.59 3.54 26.56
C VAL A 256 -4.72 4.36 25.60
N THR A 257 -3.39 4.20 25.64
CA THR A 257 -2.45 5.12 24.98
C THR A 257 -2.14 4.76 23.52
N SER A 258 -2.07 3.46 23.18
CA SER A 258 -1.90 2.99 21.79
C SER A 258 -3.17 3.25 20.96
N SER A 259 -4.32 2.93 21.57
CA SER A 259 -5.64 3.24 21.00
C SER A 259 -5.80 4.73 20.79
N SER A 260 -5.43 5.58 21.77
CA SER A 260 -5.55 7.03 21.63
C SER A 260 -4.63 7.62 20.56
N LEU A 261 -3.40 7.13 20.37
CA LEU A 261 -2.51 7.64 19.30
C LEU A 261 -3.03 7.25 17.88
N SER A 262 -3.54 6.02 17.73
CA SER A 262 -4.18 5.55 16.49
C SER A 262 -5.49 6.30 16.21
N ILE A 263 -6.30 6.54 17.24
CA ILE A 263 -7.53 7.35 17.19
C ILE A 263 -7.19 8.80 16.84
N VAL A 264 -6.16 9.40 17.44
CA VAL A 264 -5.73 10.77 17.18
C VAL A 264 -5.25 10.92 15.73
N LYS A 265 -4.46 9.98 15.19
CA LYS A 265 -4.04 10.04 13.77
C LYS A 265 -5.20 9.82 12.80
N LYS A 266 -6.12 8.88 13.09
CA LYS A 266 -7.38 8.72 12.34
C LYS A 266 -8.25 9.97 12.42
N LEU A 267 -8.30 10.64 13.57
CA LEU A 267 -8.97 11.92 13.77
C LEU A 267 -8.30 13.05 13.02
N ILE A 268 -6.96 13.14 13.00
CA ILE A 268 -6.24 14.17 12.25
C ILE A 268 -6.53 14.03 10.76
N LEU A 269 -6.53 12.80 10.23
CA LEU A 269 -6.90 12.56 8.84
C LEU A 269 -8.38 12.87 8.58
N ALA A 270 -9.28 12.42 9.45
CA ALA A 270 -10.71 12.75 9.35
C ALA A 270 -10.93 14.27 9.40
N LEU A 271 -10.25 15.01 10.30
CA LEU A 271 -10.32 16.46 10.40
C LEU A 271 -9.71 17.16 9.18
N SER A 272 -8.65 16.60 8.58
CA SER A 272 -8.09 17.08 7.31
C SER A 272 -9.10 16.96 6.18
N ILE A 273 -9.80 15.82 6.11
CA ILE A 273 -10.88 15.56 5.14
C ILE A 273 -12.08 16.51 5.38
N PHE A 274 -12.50 16.69 6.63
CA PHE A 274 -13.57 17.63 6.98
C PHE A 274 -13.20 19.10 6.69
N SER A 275 -11.92 19.48 6.84
CA SER A 275 -11.44 20.81 6.44
C SER A 275 -11.53 21.02 4.93
N ALA A 276 -11.15 20.02 4.13
CA ALA A 276 -11.28 20.12 2.67
C ALA A 276 -12.75 20.25 2.25
N ILE A 277 -13.64 19.41 2.79
CA ILE A 277 -15.08 19.41 2.47
C ILE A 277 -15.73 20.75 2.82
N THR A 278 -15.41 21.34 3.98
CA THR A 278 -15.97 22.63 4.41
C THR A 278 -15.48 23.80 3.54
N ILE A 279 -14.23 23.77 3.06
CA ILE A 279 -13.71 24.77 2.13
C ILE A 279 -14.47 24.69 0.79
N PHE A 280 -14.66 23.50 0.23
CA PHE A 280 -15.38 23.32 -1.04
C PHE A 280 -16.88 23.68 -0.92
N LEU A 281 -17.55 23.29 0.17
CA LEU A 281 -18.94 23.71 0.46
C LEU A 281 -19.06 25.23 0.62
N GLY A 282 -18.10 25.87 1.29
CA GLY A 282 -18.06 27.33 1.44
C GLY A 282 -17.93 28.06 0.11
N ILE A 283 -17.09 27.56 -0.79
CA ILE A 283 -16.93 28.09 -2.15
C ILE A 283 -18.23 27.89 -2.95
N PHE A 284 -18.81 26.68 -2.92
CA PHE A 284 -20.04 26.36 -3.65
C PHE A 284 -21.25 27.18 -3.15
N TYR A 285 -21.37 27.35 -1.84
CA TYR A 285 -22.41 28.17 -1.22
C TYR A 285 -22.30 29.63 -1.65
N LYS A 286 -21.09 30.20 -1.65
CA LYS A 286 -20.84 31.59 -2.07
C LYS A 286 -21.18 31.81 -3.55
N PHE A 287 -20.82 30.88 -4.43
CA PHE A 287 -21.19 30.92 -5.86
C PHE A 287 -22.70 30.80 -6.06
N SER A 288 -23.37 29.89 -5.34
CA SER A 288 -24.83 29.72 -5.42
C SER A 288 -25.59 30.97 -4.98
N LEU A 289 -25.16 31.60 -3.87
CA LEU A 289 -25.75 32.84 -3.38
C LEU A 289 -25.56 34.01 -4.36
N PHE A 290 -24.40 34.08 -5.00
CA PHE A 290 -24.11 35.07 -6.04
C PHE A 290 -25.05 34.91 -7.26
N VAL A 291 -25.29 33.68 -7.72
CA VAL A 291 -26.21 33.40 -8.82
C VAL A 291 -27.65 33.75 -8.47
N LEU A 292 -28.12 33.40 -7.26
CA LEU A 292 -29.46 33.75 -6.78
C LEU A 292 -29.65 35.27 -6.70
N ARG A 293 -28.66 36.00 -6.19
CA ARG A 293 -28.69 37.47 -6.11
C ARG A 293 -28.78 38.12 -7.49
N LYS A 294 -28.05 37.58 -8.47
CA LYS A 294 -28.08 38.07 -9.87
C LYS A 294 -29.43 37.82 -10.53
N ARG A 295 -30.08 36.68 -10.26
CA ARG A 295 -31.45 36.38 -10.74
C ARG A 295 -32.49 37.32 -10.13
N ALA A 296 -32.43 37.55 -8.82
CA ALA A 296 -33.34 38.46 -8.12
C ALA A 296 -33.25 39.90 -8.64
N GLN A 297 -32.03 40.41 -8.86
CA GLN A 297 -31.83 41.74 -9.48
C GLN A 297 -32.41 41.80 -10.89
N LYS A 298 -32.18 40.78 -11.73
CA LYS A 298 -32.69 40.73 -13.10
C LYS A 298 -34.23 40.66 -13.14
N GLN A 299 -34.85 39.99 -12.18
CA GLN A 299 -36.31 39.92 -12.05
C GLN A 299 -36.90 41.27 -11.62
N HIS A 300 -36.29 41.93 -10.62
CA HIS A 300 -36.70 43.27 -10.17
C HIS A 300 -36.56 44.34 -11.27
N LEU A 301 -35.51 44.27 -12.10
CA LEU A 301 -35.35 45.13 -13.28
C LEU A 301 -36.44 44.87 -14.35
N ARG A 302 -36.84 43.61 -14.56
CA ARG A 302 -37.93 43.25 -15.49
C ARG A 302 -39.30 43.72 -15.00
N GLU A 303 -39.55 43.70 -13.69
CA GLU A 303 -40.80 44.20 -13.11
C GLU A 303 -40.90 45.73 -13.18
N LYS A 304 -39.78 46.46 -13.00
CA LYS A 304 -39.74 47.92 -13.18
C LYS A 304 -39.96 48.37 -14.63
N LEU A 305 -39.58 47.57 -15.62
CA LEU A 305 -39.82 47.88 -17.03
C LEU A 305 -41.27 47.59 -17.50
N LYS A 306 -42.08 46.93 -16.66
CA LYS A 306 -43.49 46.62 -16.94
C LYS A 306 -44.48 47.59 -16.28
N LYS A 307 -43.98 48.54 -15.48
CA LYS A 307 -44.74 49.65 -14.89
C LYS A 307 -44.45 50.91 -15.69
#